data_AF-A0A1G3CCP9-F1
#
_entry.id   AF-A0A1G3CCP9-F1
#
_cell.length_a   1.000
_cell.length_b   1.000
_cell.length_c   1.000
_cell.angle_alpha   90.00
_cell.angle_beta   90.00
_cell.angle_gamma   90.00
#
_symmetry.space_group_name_H-M   'P 1'
#
loop_
_entity.id
_entity.type
_entity.pdbx_description
1 polymer ?
#
loop_
_entity_poly.entity_id
_entity_poly.type
_entity_poly.pdbx_seq_one_letter_code
_entity_poly.pdbx_strand_id
1 'polypeptide(L)'
;MTLPVLDFISRLISHIPDKNFRNIRYYGFLSNKHRGKLLPIVYQLLEMKDSYVKKVYTPWRNMIKATYNYDPLICPFCKVTMLLQAIILPPKYSLISTHEEIANGHFQPLRL
;
A
#
# COMPACT_ATOMS: atom_id res chain seq x y z
N MET A 1 16.89 28.22 19.40
CA MET A 1 16.71 29.29 18.40
C MET A 1 15.46 30.07 18.77
N THR A 2 15.57 31.38 18.98
CA THR A 2 14.43 32.27 19.23
C THR A 2 13.99 32.89 17.92
N LEU A 3 12.71 32.75 17.55
CA LEU A 3 12.13 33.32 16.34
C LEU A 3 11.48 34.67 16.68
N PRO A 4 11.74 35.76 15.91
CA PRO A 4 11.01 37.01 16.08
C PRO A 4 9.49 36.83 15.94
N VAL A 5 8.71 37.61 16.69
CA VAL A 5 7.24 37.47 16.76
C VAL A 5 6.58 37.64 15.40
N LEU A 6 7.04 38.59 14.58
CA LEU A 6 6.48 38.80 13.23
C LEU A 6 6.76 37.63 12.28
N ASP A 7 7.96 37.04 12.38
CA ASP A 7 8.31 35.86 11.59
C ASP A 7 7.49 34.64 12.00
N PHE A 8 7.19 34.51 13.30
CA PHE A 8 6.28 33.47 13.80
C PHE A 8 4.88 33.64 13.22
N ILE A 9 4.32 34.85 13.29
CA ILE A 9 2.99 35.16 12.77
C ILE A 9 2.91 34.91 11.26
N SER A 10 3.94 35.32 10.51
CA SER A 10 4.01 35.11 9.07
C SER A 10 3.96 33.63 8.70
N ARG A 11 4.77 32.79 9.37
CA ARG A 11 4.77 31.33 9.16
C ARG A 11 3.45 30.68 9.54
N LEU A 12 2.82 31.14 10.62
CA LEU A 12 1.53 30.64 11.06
C LEU A 12 0.44 30.91 10.01
N ILE A 13 0.40 32.13 9.47
CA ILE A 13 -0.60 32.54 8.47
C ILE A 13 -0.45 31.73 7.19
N SER A 14 0.77 31.36 6.77
CA SER A 14 1.00 30.52 5.58
C SER A 14 0.35 29.13 5.66
N HIS A 15 0.01 28.64 6.85
CA HIS A 15 -0.70 27.37 7.02
C HIS A 15 -2.23 27.52 6.99
N ILE A 16 -2.77 28.74 7.05
CA ILE A 16 -4.21 29.00 6.98
C ILE A 16 -4.60 29.06 5.50
N PRO A 17 -5.43 28.12 5.01
CA PRO A 17 -5.84 28.14 3.62
C PRO A 17 -6.81 29.29 3.33
N ASP A 18 -6.76 29.80 2.09
CA ASP A 18 -7.64 30.89 1.64
C ASP A 18 -9.13 30.54 1.75
N LYS A 19 -9.97 31.58 1.82
CA LYS A 19 -11.43 31.40 1.80
C LYS A 19 -11.84 30.69 0.51
N ASN A 20 -12.52 29.55 0.66
CA ASN A 20 -12.94 28.62 -0.41
C ASN A 20 -11.85 27.68 -0.96
N PHE A 21 -10.66 27.65 -0.37
CA PHE A 21 -9.66 26.64 -0.73
C PHE A 21 -10.16 25.25 -0.35
N ARG A 22 -10.24 24.35 -1.33
CA ARG A 22 -10.56 22.93 -1.07
C ARG A 22 -9.28 22.19 -0.75
N ASN A 23 -9.17 21.75 0.50
CA ASN A 23 -8.10 20.87 0.93
C ASN A 23 -8.09 19.58 0.10
N ILE A 24 -6.90 19.24 -0.40
CA ILE A 24 -6.66 17.98 -1.09
C ILE A 24 -6.71 16.86 -0.05
N ARG A 25 -7.76 16.03 -0.08
CA ARG A 25 -7.85 14.85 0.79
C ARG A 25 -6.99 13.70 0.30
N TYR A 26 -6.48 12.92 1.27
CA TYR A 26 -5.60 11.77 1.10
C TYR A 26 -4.28 12.15 0.42
N TYR A 27 -4.23 11.99 -0.90
CA TYR A 27 -3.03 12.17 -1.69
C TYR A 27 -3.30 12.97 -2.97
N GLY A 28 -4.53 13.44 -3.21
CA GLY A 28 -4.86 14.22 -4.41
C GLY A 28 -4.42 13.56 -5.71
N PHE A 29 -3.59 14.27 -6.48
CA PHE A 29 -3.03 13.74 -7.72
C PHE A 29 -2.00 12.62 -7.51
N LEU A 30 -1.43 12.48 -6.31
CA LEU A 30 -0.58 11.36 -5.90
C LEU A 30 -1.37 10.11 -5.49
N SER A 31 -2.71 10.19 -5.43
CA SER A 31 -3.54 9.04 -5.11
C SER A 31 -3.37 7.91 -6.13
N ASN A 32 -3.52 6.65 -5.69
CA ASN A 32 -3.33 5.47 -6.55
C ASN A 32 -4.14 5.51 -7.85
N LYS A 33 -5.34 6.10 -7.83
CA LYS A 33 -6.21 6.26 -9.00
C LYS A 33 -5.69 7.27 -10.03
N HIS A 34 -5.09 8.37 -9.56
CA HIS A 34 -4.76 9.52 -10.43
C HIS A 34 -3.27 9.63 -10.75
N ARG A 35 -2.39 9.09 -9.88
CA ARG A 35 -0.94 9.15 -10.01
C ARG A 35 -0.45 8.72 -11.38
N GLY A 36 -0.98 7.63 -11.93
CA GLY A 36 -0.56 7.13 -13.24
C GLY A 36 -0.80 8.11 -14.40
N LYS A 37 -1.79 8.99 -14.28
CA LYS A 37 -2.16 9.97 -15.32
C LYS A 37 -1.59 11.36 -15.06
N LEU A 38 -1.61 11.81 -13.80
CA LEU A 38 -1.26 13.18 -13.44
C LEU A 38 0.22 13.37 -13.14
N LEU A 39 0.91 12.36 -12.61
CA LEU A 39 2.33 12.47 -12.27
C LEU A 39 3.24 12.73 -13.50
N PRO A 40 3.01 12.11 -14.67
CA PRO A 40 3.77 12.43 -15.88
C PRO A 40 3.65 13.92 -16.29
N ILE A 41 2.44 14.48 -16.17
CA ILE A 41 2.18 15.90 -16.47
C ILE A 41 2.97 16.80 -15.51
N VAL A 42 2.96 16.46 -14.21
CA VAL A 42 3.73 17.21 -13.20
C VAL A 42 5.23 17.16 -13.49
N TYR A 43 5.77 16.00 -13.85
CA TYR A 43 7.19 15.88 -14.19
C TYR A 43 7.58 16.67 -15.43
N GLN A 44 6.72 16.68 -16.46
CA GLN A 44 6.91 17.52 -17.65
C GLN A 44 6.93 19.01 -17.29
N LEU A 45 5.99 19.47 -16.45
CA LEU A 45 5.91 20.87 -16.02
C LEU A 45 7.10 21.30 -15.16
N LEU A 46 7.69 20.37 -14.41
CA LEU A 46 8.86 20.62 -13.55
C LEU A 46 10.18 20.38 -14.26
N GLU A 47 10.17 20.12 -15.58
CA GLU A 47 11.36 19.79 -16.38
C GLU A 47 12.20 18.65 -15.78
N MET A 48 11.54 17.74 -15.04
CA MET A 48 12.18 16.58 -14.46
C MET A 48 12.42 15.56 -15.56
N LYS A 49 13.66 15.06 -15.69
CA LYS A 49 13.92 13.89 -16.53
C LYS A 49 12.95 12.79 -16.12
N ASP A 50 12.26 12.22 -17.10
CA ASP A 50 11.26 11.20 -16.85
C ASP A 50 11.88 10.02 -16.08
N SER A 51 11.72 10.03 -14.76
CA SER A 51 11.97 8.87 -13.93
C SER A 51 10.74 7.98 -14.06
N TYR A 52 10.57 7.39 -15.24
CA TYR A 52 9.70 6.25 -15.40
C TYR A 52 10.31 5.14 -14.53
N VAL A 53 9.95 5.11 -13.25
CA VAL A 53 10.11 3.91 -12.44
C VAL A 53 9.19 2.92 -13.11
N LYS A 54 9.73 2.18 -14.10
CA LYS A 54 9.10 1.01 -14.66
C LYS A 54 8.63 0.23 -13.45
N LYS A 55 7.34 -0.12 -13.39
CA LYS A 55 6.86 -1.03 -12.35
C LYS A 55 7.68 -2.29 -12.49
N VAL A 56 8.73 -2.44 -11.68
CA VAL A 56 9.53 -3.65 -11.63
C VAL A 56 8.61 -4.67 -11.00
N TYR A 57 8.18 -5.65 -11.80
CA TYR A 57 7.42 -6.76 -11.27
C TYR A 57 8.32 -7.49 -10.26
N THR A 58 7.98 -7.33 -8.98
CA THR A 58 8.65 -8.07 -7.91
C THR A 58 7.68 -9.16 -7.47
N PRO A 59 8.01 -10.44 -7.72
CA PRO A 59 7.17 -11.55 -7.26
C PRO A 59 6.96 -11.47 -5.75
N TRP A 60 5.77 -11.85 -5.27
CA TRP A 60 5.44 -11.87 -3.83
C TRP A 60 6.52 -12.57 -2.98
N ARG A 61 7.01 -13.72 -3.45
CA ARG A 61 8.09 -14.47 -2.80
C ARG A 61 9.33 -13.61 -2.56
N ASN A 62 9.73 -12.80 -3.55
CA ASN A 62 10.91 -11.94 -3.46
C ASN A 62 10.67 -10.77 -2.51
N MET A 63 9.46 -10.21 -2.48
CA MET A 63 9.11 -9.18 -1.50
C MET A 63 9.21 -9.71 -0.07
N ILE A 64 8.65 -10.89 0.21
CA ILE A 64 8.72 -11.49 1.55
C ILE A 64 10.18 -11.77 1.96
N LYS A 65 10.98 -12.31 1.04
CA LYS A 65 12.42 -12.51 1.26
C LYS A 65 13.14 -11.22 1.60
N ALA A 66 12.92 -10.15 0.83
CA ALA A 66 13.60 -8.88 1.05
C ALA A 66 13.19 -8.21 2.37
N THR A 67 11.90 -8.28 2.72
CA THR A 67 11.37 -7.61 3.91
C THR A 67 11.65 -8.39 5.20
N TYR A 68 11.46 -9.71 5.19
CA TYR A 68 11.48 -10.54 6.40
C TYR A 68 12.66 -11.50 6.46
N ASN A 69 13.53 -11.50 5.45
CA ASN A 69 14.73 -12.33 5.38
C ASN A 69 14.47 -13.85 5.47
N TYR A 70 13.31 -14.32 5.03
CA TYR A 70 13.00 -15.75 4.90
C TYR A 70 12.21 -16.07 3.63
N ASP A 71 12.28 -17.32 3.18
CA ASP A 71 11.57 -17.80 2.01
C ASP A 71 10.22 -18.45 2.41
N PRO A 72 9.07 -17.89 1.99
CA PRO A 72 7.78 -18.42 2.40
C PRO A 72 7.42 -19.76 1.73
N LEU A 73 8.17 -20.19 0.71
CA LEU A 73 7.96 -21.49 0.05
C LEU A 73 8.96 -22.54 0.53
N ILE A 74 9.79 -22.27 1.55
CA ILE A 74 10.69 -23.25 2.14
C ILE A 74 10.16 -23.65 3.51
N CYS A 75 10.07 -24.95 3.77
CA CYS A 75 9.66 -25.44 5.08
C CYS A 75 10.68 -25.01 6.16
N PRO A 76 10.25 -24.40 7.28
CA PRO A 76 11.16 -23.94 8.32
C PRO A 76 11.94 -25.08 9.00
N PHE A 77 11.40 -26.31 8.98
CA PHE A 77 12.00 -27.49 9.61
C PHE A 77 12.93 -28.26 8.66
N CYS A 78 12.42 -28.78 7.54
CA CYS A 78 13.20 -29.64 6.63
C CYS A 78 13.97 -28.88 5.54
N LYS A 79 13.76 -27.56 5.40
CA LYS A 79 14.41 -26.69 4.39
C LYS A 79 14.18 -27.10 2.93
N VAL A 80 13.17 -27.92 2.66
CA VAL A 80 12.73 -28.30 1.31
C VAL A 80 11.70 -27.31 0.78
N THR A 81 11.70 -27.10 -0.54
CA THR A 81 10.67 -26.31 -1.23
C THR A 81 9.30 -26.98 -1.12
N MET A 82 8.31 -26.25 -0.60
CA MET A 82 6.94 -26.70 -0.43
C MET A 82 6.22 -26.78 -1.78
N LEU A 83 5.32 -27.77 -1.93
CA LEU A 83 4.45 -27.91 -3.08
C LEU A 83 3.06 -27.30 -2.80
N LEU A 84 2.40 -26.81 -3.85
CA LEU A 84 1.04 -26.31 -3.74
C LEU A 84 0.08 -27.49 -3.57
N GLN A 85 -0.59 -27.56 -2.41
CA GLN A 85 -1.54 -28.63 -2.10
C GLN A 85 -2.98 -28.29 -2.49
N ALA A 86 -3.44 -27.07 -2.16
CA ALA A 86 -4.81 -26.64 -2.42
C ALA A 86 -4.88 -25.10 -2.52
N ILE A 87 -5.86 -24.60 -3.26
CA ILE A 87 -6.19 -23.18 -3.33
C ILE A 87 -7.55 -23.00 -2.69
N ILE A 88 -7.62 -22.12 -1.69
CA ILE A 88 -8.85 -21.78 -0.99
C ILE A 88 -9.40 -20.50 -1.62
N LEU A 89 -10.54 -20.61 -2.29
CA LEU A 89 -11.23 -19.45 -2.83
C LEU A 89 -12.16 -18.86 -1.77
N PRO A 90 -12.33 -17.52 -1.74
CA PRO A 90 -13.25 -16.90 -0.80
C PRO A 90 -14.68 -17.43 -1.02
N PRO A 91 -15.40 -17.75 0.06
CA PRO A 91 -16.79 -18.18 -0.07
C PRO A 91 -17.65 -17.07 -0.64
N LYS A 92 -18.78 -17.44 -1.26
CA LYS A 92 -19.76 -16.45 -1.78
C LYS A 92 -20.50 -15.71 -0.65
N TYR A 93 -20.49 -16.25 0.56
CA TYR A 93 -21.10 -15.65 1.74
C TYR A 93 -20.09 -14.77 2.51
N SER A 94 -20.61 -13.89 3.36
CA SER A 94 -19.78 -13.03 4.20
C SER A 94 -18.96 -13.85 5.19
N LEU A 95 -17.66 -13.60 5.34
CA LEU A 95 -16.84 -14.26 6.37
C LEU A 95 -17.40 -14.04 7.79
N ILE A 96 -18.08 -12.91 8.02
CA ILE A 96 -18.73 -12.61 9.30
C ILE A 96 -19.84 -13.63 9.60
N SER A 97 -20.53 -14.17 8.59
CA SER A 97 -21.59 -15.15 8.83
C SER A 97 -21.06 -16.53 9.24
N THR A 98 -19.75 -16.77 9.16
CA THR A 98 -19.09 -18.04 9.54
C THR A 98 -18.04 -17.85 10.63
N HIS A 99 -18.11 -16.75 11.39
CA HIS A 99 -17.13 -16.42 12.42
C HIS A 99 -17.00 -17.52 13.50
N GLU A 100 -18.10 -18.18 13.87
CA GLU A 100 -18.10 -19.29 14.83
C GLU A 100 -17.34 -20.52 14.30
N GLU A 101 -17.56 -20.88 13.04
CA GLU A 101 -16.86 -22.01 12.38
C GLU A 101 -15.35 -21.76 12.28
N ILE A 102 -14.98 -20.51 11.95
CA ILE A 102 -13.58 -20.08 11.88
C ILE A 102 -12.93 -20.14 13.27
N ALA A 103 -13.61 -19.63 14.30
CA ALA A 103 -13.11 -19.64 15.68
C ALA A 103 -12.90 -21.07 16.21
N ASN A 104 -13.78 -21.99 15.82
CA ASN A 104 -13.70 -23.40 16.20
C ASN A 104 -12.75 -24.22 15.33
N GLY A 105 -12.04 -23.61 14.37
CA GLY A 105 -11.08 -24.30 13.50
C GLY A 105 -11.74 -25.25 12.48
N HIS A 106 -13.06 -25.18 12.33
CA HIS A 106 -13.85 -25.98 11.39
C HIS A 106 -14.02 -25.30 10.02
N PHE A 107 -13.12 -24.38 9.67
CA PHE A 107 -13.10 -23.82 8.33
C PHE A 107 -12.64 -24.91 7.36
N GLN A 108 -13.57 -25.74 6.88
CA GLN A 108 -13.32 -26.67 5.78
C GLN A 108 -13.20 -25.81 4.53
N PRO A 109 -11.97 -25.56 4.04
CA PRO A 109 -11.87 -24.90 2.77
C PRO A 109 -12.33 -25.93 1.77
N LEU A 110 -13.50 -25.67 1.16
CA LEU A 110 -14.11 -26.50 0.12
C LEU A 110 -13.02 -27.23 -0.68
N ARG A 111 -12.86 -28.53 -0.40
CA ARG A 111 -12.10 -29.41 -1.28
C ARG A 111 -12.87 -29.39 -2.59
N LEU A 112 -12.20 -28.94 -3.64
CA LEU A 112 -12.65 -29.18 -5.01
C LEU A 112 -12.86 -30.69 -5.22
#